data_AF-A0A519UWT6-F1
#
_entry.id   AF-A0A519UWT6-F1
#
_cell.length_a   1.000
_cell.length_b   1.000
_cell.length_c   1.000
_cell.angle_alpha   90.00
_cell.angle_beta   90.00
_cell.angle_gamma   90.00
#
_symmetry.space_group_name_H-M   'P 1'
#
loop_
_entity.id
_entity.type
_entity.pdbx_description
1 polymer ?
#
loop_
_entity_poly.entity_id
_entity_poly.type
_entity_poly.pdbx_seq_one_letter_code
_entity_poly.pdbx_strand_id
1 'polypeptide(L)' 'MNKNNYALIMAGGIGSRFWPVSRTEHPKQFIDFFGIGKTLIQSTYDRFLQICPAENIFIVTNDLYVDLIKQQ' A
#
# COMPACT_ATOMS: atom_id res chain seq x y z
N MET A 1 14.59 -7.80 14.48
CA MET A 1 13.21 -7.30 14.34
C MET A 1 12.69 -6.91 15.71
N ASN A 2 12.34 -5.63 15.93
CA ASN A 2 11.87 -5.16 17.23
C ASN A 2 10.34 -5.34 17.32
N LYS A 3 9.86 -6.08 18.34
CA LYS A 3 8.44 -6.37 18.54
C LYS A 3 7.62 -5.18 19.06
N ASN A 4 8.28 -4.11 19.49
CA ASN A 4 7.63 -2.89 19.99
C ASN A 4 7.48 -1.81 18.92
N ASN A 5 7.94 -2.08 17.69
CA ASN A 5 7.75 -1.18 16.57
C ASN A 5 6.43 -1.51 15.88
N TYR A 6 5.68 -0.46 15.52
CA TYR A 6 4.42 -0.55 14.77
C TYR A 6 4.49 0.38 13.56
N ALA A 7 3.92 -0.06 12.45
CA ALA A 7 3.86 0.73 11.22
C ALA A 7 2.40 0.96 10.83
N LEU A 8 2.07 2.20 10.49
CA LEU A 8 0.77 2.57 9.94
C LEU A 8 0.98 3.09 8.52
N ILE A 9 0.58 2.32 7.51
CA ILE A 9 0.67 2.69 6.11
C ILE A 9 -0.62 3.41 5.72
N MET A 10 -0.53 4.70 5.39
CA MET A 10 -1.65 5.49 4.90
C MET A 10 -1.86 5.26 3.40
N ALA A 11 -2.80 4.40 3.05
CA ALA A 11 -3.14 4.00 1.68
C ALA A 11 -4.39 4.73 1.17
N GLY A 12 -4.37 6.06 1.25
CA GLY A 12 -5.48 6.93 0.85
C GLY A 12 -5.17 7.82 -0.36
N GLY A 13 -6.22 8.50 -0.83
CA GLY A 13 -6.16 9.45 -1.95
C GLY A 13 -6.43 8.78 -3.30
N ILE A 14 -7.14 9.50 -4.17
CA ILE A 14 -7.52 9.03 -5.52
C ILE A 14 -6.35 9.01 -6.52
N GLY A 15 -5.19 9.55 -6.15
CA GLY A 15 -3.99 9.55 -7.00
C GLY A 15 -4.07 10.47 -8.23
N SER A 16 -4.91 11.51 -8.26
CA SER A 16 -5.23 12.31 -9.47
C SER A 16 -4.05 12.83 -10.29
N ARG A 17 -2.86 13.00 -9.70
CA ARG A 17 -1.63 13.44 -10.40
C ARG A 17 -1.01 12.38 -11.31
N PHE A 18 -1.36 11.11 -11.13
CA PHE A 18 -0.91 10.00 -11.97
C PHE A 18 -1.91 9.65 -13.07
N TRP A 19 -2.91 10.50 -13.33
CA TRP A 19 -3.76 10.32 -14.51
C TRP A 19 -2.92 10.41 -15.80
N PRO A 20 -3.10 9.54 -16.82
CA PRO A 20 -4.16 8.55 -16.98
C PRO A 20 -3.76 7.14 -16.48
N VAL A 21 -2.76 6.99 -15.63
CA VAL A 21 -2.36 5.68 -15.09
C VAL A 21 -3.17 5.33 -13.84
N SER A 22 -3.42 6.28 -12.95
CA SER A 22 -4.32 6.09 -11.80
C SER A 22 -5.76 6.49 -12.13
N ARG A 23 -6.74 5.72 -11.64
CA ARG A 23 -8.17 6.05 -11.66
C ARG A 23 -8.72 6.06 -10.24
N THR A 24 -9.93 6.58 -10.08
CA THR A 24 -10.66 6.49 -8.81
C THR A 24 -10.82 5.03 -8.38
N GLU A 25 -11.13 4.13 -9.32
CA GLU A 25 -11.29 2.69 -9.04
C GLU A 25 -9.95 1.96 -8.84
N HIS A 26 -8.86 2.49 -9.43
CA HIS A 26 -7.50 1.93 -9.28
C HIS A 26 -6.48 3.02 -8.93
N PRO A 27 -6.43 3.45 -7.66
CA PRO A 27 -5.51 4.49 -7.19
C PRO A 27 -4.04 4.12 -7.33
N LYS A 28 -3.16 5.15 -7.23
CA LYS A 28 -1.71 5.01 -7.46
C LYS A 28 -1.03 3.90 -6.64
N GLN A 29 -1.48 3.64 -5.41
CA GLN A 29 -0.85 2.69 -4.52
C GLN A 29 -0.91 1.25 -5.04
N PHE A 30 -1.87 0.96 -5.93
CA PHE A 30 -2.10 -0.36 -6.54
C PHE A 30 -1.42 -0.51 -7.90
N ILE A 31 -0.51 0.40 -8.25
CA ILE A 31 0.16 0.41 -9.55
C ILE A 31 1.57 -0.10 -9.36
N ASP A 32 1.98 -1.02 -10.24
CA ASP A 32 3.39 -1.35 -10.44
C ASP A 32 4.04 -0.25 -11.28
N PHE A 33 4.51 0.78 -10.58
CA PHE A 33 5.08 1.95 -11.23
C PHE A 33 6.46 1.67 -11.85
N PHE A 34 7.20 0.70 -11.32
CA PHE A 34 8.57 0.41 -11.74
C PHE A 34 8.65 -0.75 -12.74
N GLY A 35 7.53 -1.43 -13.03
CA GLY A 35 7.48 -2.57 -13.94
C GLY A 35 8.18 -3.82 -13.40
N ILE A 36 8.21 -3.98 -12.08
CA ILE A 36 8.94 -5.07 -11.38
C ILE A 36 8.02 -6.17 -10.85
N GLY A 37 6.73 -6.13 -11.20
CA GLY A 37 5.71 -7.08 -10.76
C GLY A 37 5.21 -6.83 -9.33
N LYS A 38 5.45 -5.64 -8.76
CA LYS A 38 4.98 -5.26 -7.42
C LYS A 38 4.35 -3.88 -7.41
N THR A 39 3.20 -3.76 -6.75
CA THR A 39 2.56 -2.46 -6.56
C THR A 39 3.34 -1.60 -5.56
N LEU A 40 3.10 -0.29 -5.58
CA LEU A 40 3.71 0.64 -4.62
C LEU A 40 3.40 0.27 -3.17
N ILE A 41 2.21 -0.26 -2.89
CA ILE A 41 1.83 -0.68 -1.54
C ILE A 41 2.51 -1.98 -1.12
N GLN A 42 2.60 -2.98 -2.00
CA GLN A 42 3.37 -4.20 -1.75
C GLN A 42 4.84 -3.87 -1.45
N SER A 43 5.44 -3.02 -2.27
CA SER A 43 6.82 -2.55 -2.07
C SER A 43 7.01 -1.78 -0.75
N THR A 44 5.98 -1.07 -0.28
CA THR A 44 6.02 -0.37 1.00
C THR A 44 5.89 -1.33 2.17
N TYR A 45 4.98 -2.29 2.07
CA TYR A 45 4.80 -3.36 3.06
C TYR A 45 6.09 -4.18 3.24
N ASP A 46 6.72 -4.60 2.14
CA ASP A 46 7.97 -5.36 2.14
C ASP A 46 9.12 -4.64 2.86
N ARG A 47 9.21 -3.31 2.72
CA ARG A 47 10.19 -2.51 3.45
C ARG A 47 9.94 -2.54 4.96
N PHE A 48 8.68 -2.51 5.40
CA PHE A 48 8.34 -2.54 6.81
C PHE A 48 8.48 -3.92 7.46
N LEU A 49 8.38 -5.01 6.70
CA LEU A 49 8.71 -6.35 7.19
C LEU A 49 10.15 -6.46 7.71
N GLN A 50 11.08 -5.62 7.23
CA GLN A 50 12.45 -5.57 7.73
C GLN A 50 12.58 -4.84 9.07
N ILE A 51 11.54 -4.13 9.52
CA ILE A 51 11.55 -3.22 10.67
C ILE A 51 10.73 -3.79 11.84
N CYS A 52 9.53 -4.29 11.57
CA CYS A 52 8.57 -4.80 12.56
C CYS A 52 7.84 -6.05 12.04
N PRO A 53 7.36 -6.92 12.94
CA PRO A 53 6.58 -8.10 12.54
C PRO A 53 5.29 -7.73 11.83
N ALA A 54 4.82 -8.64 10.98
CA ALA A 54 3.67 -8.44 10.10
C ALA A 54 2.41 -8.07 10.89
N GLU A 55 2.20 -8.71 12.05
CA GLU A 55 1.09 -8.41 12.96
C GLU A 55 1.08 -6.97 13.50
N ASN A 56 2.20 -6.24 13.39
CA ASN A 56 2.33 -4.85 13.82
C ASN A 56 2.26 -3.85 12.65
N ILE A 57 1.98 -4.31 11.42
CA ILE A 57 1.80 -3.46 10.25
C ILE A 57 0.31 -3.30 9.99
N PHE A 58 -0.16 -2.07 10.08
CA PHE A 58 -1.55 -1.69 9.82
C PHE A 58 -1.64 -0.83 8.56
N ILE A 59 -2.74 -0.98 7.83
CA ILE A 59 -3.03 -0.18 6.65
C ILE A 59 -4.32 0.59 6.92
N VAL A 60 -4.26 1.92 6.76
CA VAL A 60 -5.45 2.79 6.82
C VAL A 60 -5.80 3.19 5.39
N THR A 61 -7.02 2.88 4.98
CA THR A 61 -7.53 3.20 3.65
C THR A 61 -8.99 3.64 3.72
N ASN A 62 -9.53 4.07 2.58
CA ASN A 62 -10.96 4.32 2.44
C ASN A 62 -11.70 2.98 2.24
N ASP A 63 -12.91 2.87 2.76
CA ASP A 63 -13.75 1.66 2.67
C ASP A 63 -13.87 1.10 1.25
N LEU A 64 -13.89 1.98 0.23
CA LEU A 64 -13.93 1.60 -1.18
C LEU A 64 -12.76 0.73 -1.65
N TYR A 65 -11.60 0.82 -0.98
CA TYR A 65 -10.38 0.13 -1.39
C TYR A 65 -10.00 -1.04 -0.49
N VAL A 66 -10.80 -1.36 0.53
CA VAL A 66 -10.48 -2.42 1.50
C VAL A 66 -10.28 -3.77 0.80
N ASP A 67 -11.16 -4.12 -0.14
CA ASP A 67 -11.05 -5.40 -0.85
C ASP A 67 -9.87 -5.41 -1.82
N LEU A 68 -9.56 -4.28 -2.46
CA LEU A 68 -8.39 -4.16 -3.32
C LEU A 68 -7.09 -4.28 -2.54
N ILE A 69 -7.04 -3.73 -1.30
CA ILE A 69 -5.92 -3.90 -0.37
C ILE A 69 -5.74 -5.36 0.03
N LYS A 70 -6.83 -6.08 0.32
CA LYS A 70 -6.75 -7.50 0.69
C LYS A 70 -6.22 -8.41 -0.44
N GLN A 71 -6.29 -7.95 -1.69
CA GLN A 71 -5.74 -8.66 -2.86
C GLN A 71 -4.25 -8.37 -3.09
N GLN A 72 -3.68 -7.38 -2.40
CA GLN A 72 -2.26 -7.03 -2.51
C GLN A 72 -1.38 -7.98 -1.70
#